data_AF-A0A971XED6-F1
#
_entry.id   AF-A0A971XED6-F1
#
_cell.length_a   1.000
_cell.length_b   1.000
_cell.length_c   1.000
_cell.angle_alpha   90.00
_cell.angle_beta   90.00
_cell.angle_gamma   90.00
#
_symmetry.space_group_name_H-M   'P 1'
#
loop_
_entity.id
_entity.type
_entity.pdbx_description
1 polymer ?
#
loop_
_entity_poly.entity_id
_entity_poly.type
_entity_poly.pdbx_seq_one_letter_code
_entity_poly.pdbx_strand_id
1 'polypeptide(L)'
;MIKKVFVTIILALLVGIIMAENVPTAGKNKSTLSTNELKEAAAGCLAGSFYTELNINNVRARINSGGDMWWDLNTSAGRGTAQYEIPKGSKKTSMFAGALWIGGIDVNGQLKLAAQRYRQVGVDFFPGPLSIDGNAYISSDECTRWDKIWTIYRNDVDNFLFWWAEDSSNILSYDIPQYFFDYPAHGDPTQGQSFYIAPFFDKNGDGVYNPGDGDYPYYDIDNSLCKQNLPTLETEEGYVFGGIMADQVLKGDQTLFWVFNDRGNIHTETQGQQIGLEIRAQAFSFTTNDEINNMTFYSFEIINRSTYTLYETYMSLWTDPDLGYAWDDYLGCDVERGLGYCYNGFAVDGQGQIEAYGDQPPAIGIDFFQGPYMDPDGIDNPKYYVYTDGNGNVIQEQICDESINGVNFGDGIVDNERFGMRRFVYHNNVGNVPDYMTDPQYAIEYYNFLKGIWKDNTKMLYGGNAHTSSGAYGPECDFMFPGDTDPCDWGTGGVPPNGPRYWTEQTAGNLPNDRRFMQSAGPFTLRPGALNYVTVGIPWARATSGGPFASVELLRKVDDK
;
A
#
# COMPACT_ATOMS: atom_id res chain seq x y z
N MET A 1 26.15 64.29 34.77
CA MET A 1 27.30 63.44 35.18
C MET A 1 26.83 62.56 36.33
N ILE A 2 26.91 61.23 36.15
CA ILE A 2 26.99 60.16 37.19
C ILE A 2 25.74 59.97 38.09
N LYS A 3 24.81 59.09 37.69
CA LYS A 3 24.61 57.66 38.07
C LYS A 3 24.08 57.44 39.51
N LYS A 4 22.79 57.07 39.58
CA LYS A 4 22.05 56.64 40.77
C LYS A 4 22.24 55.15 41.03
N VAL A 5 22.45 54.81 42.29
CA VAL A 5 22.43 53.46 42.88
C VAL A 5 20.98 53.08 43.21
N PHE A 6 20.58 51.84 42.92
CA PHE A 6 19.44 51.21 43.59
C PHE A 6 19.71 49.72 43.84
N VAL A 7 19.40 49.33 45.07
CA VAL A 7 19.55 48.01 45.70
C VAL A 7 18.40 47.10 45.26
N THR A 8 18.69 45.83 44.97
CA THR A 8 17.68 44.81 44.63
C THR A 8 17.64 43.74 45.71
N ILE A 9 16.44 43.48 46.22
CA ILE A 9 16.07 42.43 47.17
C ILE A 9 15.75 41.15 46.37
N ILE A 10 16.31 40.01 46.81
CA ILE A 10 16.09 38.67 46.23
C ILE A 10 14.87 38.04 46.91
N LEU A 11 13.89 37.59 46.11
CA LEU A 11 12.80 36.71 46.52
C LEU A 11 12.84 35.46 45.62
N ALA A 12 13.02 34.29 46.22
CA ALA A 12 13.11 33.00 45.53
C ALA A 12 11.70 32.41 45.30
N LEU A 13 11.46 31.90 44.09
CA LEU A 13 10.30 31.08 43.74
C LEU A 13 10.81 29.81 43.03
N LEU A 14 10.57 28.65 43.66
CA LEU A 14 10.80 27.34 43.06
C LEU A 14 9.67 27.03 42.06
N VAL A 15 10.05 26.61 40.85
CA VAL A 15 9.16 25.94 39.88
C VAL A 15 9.82 24.61 39.53
N GLY A 16 9.06 23.52 39.70
CA GLY A 16 9.46 22.17 39.36
C GLY A 16 9.56 21.98 37.84
N ILE A 17 10.58 21.23 37.43
CA ILE A 17 10.84 20.85 36.04
C ILE A 17 10.13 19.52 35.78
N ILE A 18 9.13 19.53 34.90
CA ILE A 18 8.67 18.34 34.18
C ILE A 18 9.39 18.39 32.83
N MET A 19 10.27 17.41 32.57
CA MET A 19 10.87 17.20 31.26
C MET A 19 9.83 16.48 30.40
N ALA A 20 9.24 17.19 29.44
CA ALA A 20 8.60 16.59 28.28
C ALA A 20 9.63 16.54 27.16
N GLU A 21 9.84 15.36 26.57
CA GLU A 21 10.67 15.21 25.36
C GLU A 21 10.04 15.99 24.20
N ASN A 22 10.83 16.87 23.60
CA ASN A 22 10.41 17.73 22.51
C ASN A 22 10.34 16.90 21.21
N VAL A 23 9.13 16.54 20.78
CA VAL A 23 8.84 16.25 19.37
C VAL A 23 8.84 17.60 18.62
N PRO A 24 9.56 17.77 17.50
CA PRO A 24 9.59 19.04 16.78
C PRO A 24 8.19 19.39 16.26
N THR A 25 7.62 20.49 16.74
CA THR A 25 6.39 21.06 16.15
C THR A 25 6.75 21.68 14.80
N ALA A 26 6.23 21.12 13.72
CA ALA A 26 6.33 21.69 12.38
C ALA A 26 5.56 23.03 12.33
N GLY A 27 6.31 24.13 12.24
CA GLY A 27 5.75 25.47 12.09
C GLY A 27 5.05 25.63 10.74
N LYS A 28 3.87 26.27 10.77
CA LYS A 28 3.10 26.71 9.59
C LYS A 28 3.89 27.74 8.76
N ASN A 29 4.84 27.29 7.94
CA ASN A 29 5.46 28.12 6.91
C ASN A 29 5.16 27.50 5.55
N LYS A 30 4.33 28.17 4.75
CA LYS A 30 4.27 27.94 3.31
C LYS A 30 5.66 28.25 2.75
N SER A 31 6.50 27.24 2.55
CA SER A 31 7.80 27.44 1.89
C SER A 31 7.60 27.55 0.39
N THR A 32 7.81 28.73 -0.15
CA THR A 32 8.03 28.91 -1.58
C THR A 32 9.34 28.22 -1.95
N LEU A 33 9.34 27.34 -2.96
CA LEU A 33 10.55 26.67 -3.46
C LEU A 33 11.65 27.70 -3.75
N SER A 34 12.87 27.41 -3.30
CA SER A 34 14.06 28.20 -3.57
C SER A 34 14.43 28.17 -5.06
N THR A 35 15.25 29.13 -5.51
CA THR A 35 15.70 29.19 -6.91
C THR A 35 16.50 27.96 -7.35
N ASN A 36 17.11 27.22 -6.41
CA ASN A 36 17.82 25.98 -6.72
C ASN A 36 16.84 24.80 -6.84
N GLU A 37 15.87 24.69 -5.93
CA GLU A 37 14.79 23.69 -6.02
C GLU A 37 13.94 23.89 -7.28
N LEU A 38 13.70 25.13 -7.70
CA LEU A 38 13.01 25.44 -8.97
C LEU A 38 13.82 25.01 -10.21
N LYS A 39 15.16 25.04 -10.15
CA LYS A 39 16.03 24.58 -11.24
C LYS A 39 16.12 23.05 -11.29
N GLU A 40 16.16 22.42 -10.13
CA GLU A 40 16.13 20.96 -9.99
C GLU A 40 14.79 20.40 -10.45
N ALA A 41 13.67 21.00 -10.02
CA ALA A 41 12.32 20.67 -10.50
C ALA A 41 12.17 20.75 -12.03
N ALA A 42 12.78 21.77 -12.65
CA ALA A 42 12.72 21.98 -14.09
C ALA A 42 13.64 21.05 -14.92
N ALA A 43 14.56 20.32 -14.27
CA ALA A 43 15.51 19.41 -14.92
C ALA A 43 15.35 17.93 -14.50
N GLY A 44 14.55 17.65 -13.46
CA GLY A 44 14.25 16.29 -13.00
C GLY A 44 13.15 15.59 -13.80
N CYS A 45 12.74 14.42 -13.33
CA CYS A 45 11.73 13.61 -13.99
C CYS A 45 10.35 14.28 -14.04
N LEU A 46 9.62 14.02 -15.13
CA LEU A 46 8.22 14.37 -15.27
C LEU A 46 7.34 13.32 -14.58
N ALA A 47 6.13 13.71 -14.20
CA ALA A 47 5.13 12.80 -13.68
C ALA A 47 4.75 11.75 -14.74
N GLY A 48 4.65 10.48 -14.35
CA GLY A 48 4.30 9.40 -15.27
C GLY A 48 2.93 9.61 -15.89
N SER A 49 2.81 9.44 -17.20
CA SER A 49 1.59 9.72 -17.96
C SER A 49 1.02 8.50 -18.66
N PHE A 50 1.81 7.44 -18.76
CA PHE A 50 1.39 6.18 -19.36
C PHE A 50 0.36 5.46 -18.48
N TYR A 51 -0.57 4.76 -19.13
CA TYR A 51 -1.54 3.92 -18.44
C TYR A 51 -1.90 2.70 -19.29
N THR A 52 -2.37 1.66 -18.61
CA THR A 52 -2.99 0.47 -19.21
C THR A 52 -4.02 -0.09 -18.24
N GLU A 53 -4.64 -1.22 -18.55
CA GLU A 53 -5.79 -1.73 -17.79
C GLU A 53 -5.71 -3.24 -17.55
N LEU A 54 -6.10 -3.65 -16.34
CA LEU A 54 -6.58 -5.01 -16.09
C LEU A 54 -7.99 -5.12 -16.66
N ASN A 55 -8.25 -6.14 -17.46
CA ASN A 55 -9.52 -6.26 -18.16
C ASN A 55 -9.89 -7.69 -18.59
N ILE A 56 -9.26 -8.73 -18.06
CA ILE A 56 -9.61 -10.13 -18.40
C ILE A 56 -10.80 -10.67 -17.60
N ASN A 57 -11.01 -10.23 -16.36
CA ASN A 57 -12.05 -10.73 -15.47
C ASN A 57 -13.29 -9.80 -15.45
N ASN A 58 -14.16 -9.89 -14.44
CA ASN A 58 -15.34 -9.02 -14.33
C ASN A 58 -15.02 -7.59 -13.88
N VAL A 59 -13.75 -7.27 -13.62
CA VAL A 59 -13.26 -5.92 -13.34
C VAL A 59 -12.58 -5.35 -14.58
N ARG A 60 -12.77 -4.06 -14.83
CA ARG A 60 -11.86 -3.25 -15.64
C ARG A 60 -11.23 -2.20 -14.74
N ALA A 61 -9.91 -2.25 -14.55
CA ALA A 61 -9.19 -1.35 -13.66
C ALA A 61 -8.00 -0.70 -14.36
N ARG A 62 -7.97 0.63 -14.40
CA ARG A 62 -6.83 1.40 -14.94
C ARG A 62 -5.68 1.49 -13.95
N ILE A 63 -4.46 1.34 -14.46
CA ILE A 63 -3.19 1.52 -13.75
C ILE A 63 -2.40 2.63 -14.44
N ASN A 64 -1.86 3.59 -13.67
CA ASN A 64 -0.96 4.62 -14.21
C ASN A 64 0.49 4.31 -13.79
N SER A 65 1.44 4.64 -14.65
CA SER A 65 2.87 4.35 -14.47
C SER A 65 3.54 5.09 -13.30
N GLY A 66 2.92 6.15 -12.78
CA GLY A 66 3.45 6.94 -11.66
C GLY A 66 2.98 6.48 -10.28
N GLY A 67 2.59 5.20 -10.14
CA GLY A 67 2.31 4.56 -8.85
C GLY A 67 0.89 4.72 -8.31
N ASP A 68 0.07 5.57 -8.93
CA ASP A 68 -1.36 5.74 -8.64
C ASP A 68 -2.25 4.99 -9.64
N MET A 69 -3.43 4.61 -9.19
CA MET A 69 -4.29 3.67 -9.90
C MET A 69 -5.76 4.09 -9.81
N TRP A 70 -6.57 3.57 -10.73
CA TRP A 70 -8.04 3.61 -10.74
C TRP A 70 -8.70 4.91 -11.19
N TRP A 71 -7.94 5.89 -11.69
CA TRP A 71 -8.49 7.13 -12.26
C TRP A 71 -7.75 7.59 -13.51
N ASP A 72 -8.37 8.51 -14.25
CA ASP A 72 -7.98 8.86 -15.62
C ASP A 72 -6.95 9.99 -15.78
N LEU A 73 -6.48 10.59 -14.68
CA LEU A 73 -5.62 11.78 -14.64
C LEU A 73 -6.23 13.05 -15.26
N ASN A 74 -7.46 12.99 -15.78
CA ASN A 74 -8.03 14.07 -16.58
C ASN A 74 -8.81 15.05 -15.70
N THR A 75 -8.15 16.14 -15.31
CA THR A 75 -8.77 17.19 -14.49
C THR A 75 -9.46 18.28 -15.32
N SER A 76 -9.61 18.11 -16.64
CA SER A 76 -10.14 19.14 -17.55
C SER A 76 -11.57 19.59 -17.21
N ALA A 77 -12.33 18.80 -16.44
CA ALA A 77 -13.66 19.14 -15.92
C ALA A 77 -13.68 19.47 -14.41
N GLY A 78 -12.51 19.66 -13.78
CA GLY A 78 -12.36 19.96 -12.35
C GLY A 78 -12.18 18.74 -11.44
N ARG A 79 -12.47 17.52 -11.91
CA ARG A 79 -12.18 16.24 -11.24
C ARG A 79 -11.84 15.18 -12.31
N GLY A 80 -10.94 14.25 -12.00
CA GLY A 80 -10.77 13.02 -12.78
C GLY A 80 -12.02 12.13 -12.71
N THR A 81 -12.02 11.05 -13.48
CA THR A 81 -13.09 10.04 -13.44
C THR A 81 -12.58 8.71 -12.88
N ALA A 82 -13.41 8.02 -12.09
CA ALA A 82 -13.15 6.66 -11.63
C ALA A 82 -13.05 5.71 -12.83
N GLN A 83 -12.12 4.78 -12.75
CA GLN A 83 -11.76 3.80 -13.78
C GLN A 83 -11.58 2.39 -13.19
N TYR A 84 -12.09 2.13 -11.97
CA TYR A 84 -12.30 0.79 -11.43
C TYR A 84 -13.76 0.39 -11.62
N GLU A 85 -14.05 -0.22 -12.78
CA GLU A 85 -15.38 -0.58 -13.21
C GLU A 85 -15.71 -2.04 -12.88
N ILE A 86 -16.78 -2.25 -12.12
CA ILE A 86 -17.28 -3.58 -11.77
C ILE A 86 -18.81 -3.55 -11.59
N PRO A 87 -19.58 -4.42 -12.26
CA PRO A 87 -19.17 -5.32 -13.34
C PRO A 87 -18.66 -4.57 -14.57
N LYS A 88 -17.67 -5.14 -15.25
CA LYS A 88 -17.12 -4.61 -16.50
C LYS A 88 -18.22 -4.43 -17.55
N GLY A 89 -18.31 -3.26 -18.15
CA GLY A 89 -19.35 -2.85 -19.10
C GLY A 89 -20.59 -2.19 -18.47
N SER A 90 -20.69 -2.15 -17.14
CA SER A 90 -21.83 -1.53 -16.43
C SER A 90 -21.72 -0.01 -16.28
N LYS A 91 -20.51 0.54 -16.41
CA LYS A 91 -20.13 1.93 -16.08
C LYS A 91 -20.24 2.29 -14.60
N LYS A 92 -20.49 1.30 -13.72
CA LYS A 92 -20.49 1.44 -12.27
C LYS A 92 -19.08 1.30 -11.73
N THR A 93 -18.70 2.11 -10.75
CA THR A 93 -17.33 2.14 -10.24
C THR A 93 -17.29 1.94 -8.74
N SER A 94 -16.28 1.20 -8.25
CA SER A 94 -16.13 0.91 -6.81
C SER A 94 -14.82 1.43 -6.20
N MET A 95 -13.86 1.90 -7.01
CA MET A 95 -12.69 2.63 -6.55
C MET A 95 -12.47 3.88 -7.42
N PHE A 96 -12.13 5.01 -6.81
CA PHE A 96 -11.74 6.23 -7.51
C PHE A 96 -10.22 6.33 -7.63
N ALA A 97 -9.47 6.31 -6.54
CA ALA A 97 -8.01 6.45 -6.59
C ALA A 97 -7.32 5.61 -5.52
N GLY A 98 -6.13 5.12 -5.84
CA GLY A 98 -5.25 4.47 -4.86
C GLY A 98 -3.78 4.71 -5.16
N ALA A 99 -2.94 4.80 -4.13
CA ALA A 99 -1.50 4.99 -4.26
C ALA A 99 -0.75 4.53 -3.00
N LEU A 100 0.49 4.06 -3.17
CA LEU A 100 1.37 3.73 -2.04
C LEU A 100 1.76 4.98 -1.26
N TRP A 101 1.64 4.91 0.06
CA TRP A 101 2.18 5.90 0.99
C TRP A 101 3.20 5.19 1.87
N ILE A 102 4.43 5.71 1.93
CA ILE A 102 5.52 5.12 2.72
C ILE A 102 6.27 6.25 3.41
N GLY A 103 6.52 6.11 4.71
CA GLY A 103 7.32 7.07 5.46
C GLY A 103 7.97 6.46 6.69
N GLY A 104 9.07 7.08 7.13
CA GLY A 104 9.83 6.65 8.29
C GLY A 104 10.83 7.71 8.74
N ILE A 105 11.53 7.41 9.82
CA ILE A 105 12.49 8.31 10.46
C ILE A 105 13.91 7.82 10.17
N ASP A 106 14.75 8.70 9.62
CA ASP A 106 16.15 8.35 9.37
C ASP A 106 17.00 8.32 10.66
N VAL A 107 18.25 7.87 10.54
CA VAL A 107 19.23 7.81 11.66
C VAL A 107 19.46 9.15 12.37
N ASN A 108 19.11 10.28 11.76
CA ASN A 108 19.25 11.63 12.31
C ASN A 108 17.93 12.19 12.88
N GLY A 109 16.88 11.36 12.98
CA GLY A 109 15.57 11.77 13.45
C GLY A 109 14.78 12.61 12.45
N GLN A 110 15.14 12.59 11.16
CA GLN A 110 14.41 13.33 10.12
C GLN A 110 13.35 12.45 9.47
N LEU A 111 12.15 13.01 9.27
CA LEU A 111 11.09 12.35 8.51
C LEU A 111 11.45 12.33 7.03
N LYS A 112 11.41 11.13 6.45
CA LYS A 112 11.44 10.87 5.01
C LYS A 112 10.11 10.23 4.62
N LEU A 113 9.49 10.70 3.55
CA LEU A 113 8.15 10.26 3.20
C LEU A 113 7.89 10.49 1.72
N ALA A 114 7.26 9.51 1.08
CA ALA A 114 6.69 9.61 -0.26
C ALA A 114 5.22 9.21 -0.21
N ALA A 115 4.34 10.08 -0.68
CA ALA A 115 2.91 9.78 -0.78
C ALA A 115 2.29 10.57 -1.93
N GLN A 116 1.23 10.01 -2.52
CA GLN A 116 0.52 10.66 -3.62
C GLN A 116 -0.99 10.48 -3.50
N ARG A 117 -1.75 11.45 -3.99
CA ARG A 117 -3.21 11.38 -4.16
C ARG A 117 -3.60 11.65 -5.61
N TYR A 118 -4.28 12.76 -5.87
CA TYR A 118 -4.87 13.11 -7.16
C TYR A 118 -3.95 13.89 -8.09
N ARG A 119 -2.67 14.02 -7.75
CA ARG A 119 -1.69 14.82 -8.51
C ARG A 119 -2.11 16.28 -8.79
N GLN A 120 -3.05 16.80 -8.01
CA GLN A 120 -3.59 18.15 -8.16
C GLN A 120 -2.73 19.19 -7.46
N VAL A 121 -2.03 18.78 -6.40
CA VAL A 121 -1.18 19.64 -5.57
C VAL A 121 0.31 19.27 -5.67
N GLY A 122 0.63 18.08 -6.19
CA GLY A 122 1.98 17.72 -6.63
C GLY A 122 2.11 16.23 -6.93
N VAL A 123 3.35 15.77 -7.09
CA VAL A 123 3.71 14.37 -7.24
C VAL A 123 4.95 14.08 -6.39
N ASP A 124 5.03 12.85 -5.89
CA ASP A 124 6.18 12.33 -5.15
C ASP A 124 6.80 11.10 -5.84
N PHE A 125 6.08 10.48 -6.79
CA PHE A 125 6.54 9.31 -7.52
C PHE A 125 6.77 9.59 -9.02
N PHE A 126 7.80 8.95 -9.58
CA PHE A 126 8.28 9.15 -10.95
C PHE A 126 8.61 7.79 -11.60
N PRO A 127 8.46 7.62 -12.92
CA PRO A 127 8.74 6.34 -13.56
C PRO A 127 10.23 5.94 -13.52
N GLY A 128 10.49 4.63 -13.50
CA GLY A 128 11.80 4.03 -13.74
C GLY A 128 12.59 3.60 -12.49
N PRO A 129 13.62 2.75 -12.69
CA PRO A 129 14.50 2.25 -11.64
C PRO A 129 15.54 3.28 -11.21
N LEU A 130 16.03 3.16 -9.97
CA LEU A 130 17.08 4.03 -9.46
C LEU A 130 18.45 3.37 -9.59
N SER A 131 19.50 4.20 -9.58
CA SER A 131 20.87 3.72 -9.55
C SER A 131 21.19 2.92 -8.29
N ILE A 132 22.00 1.86 -8.44
CA ILE A 132 22.39 0.95 -7.34
C ILE A 132 23.71 1.36 -6.65
N ASP A 133 24.30 2.48 -7.04
CA ASP A 133 25.58 3.01 -6.51
C ASP A 133 25.45 3.76 -5.17
N GLY A 134 24.26 3.70 -4.55
CA GLY A 134 23.92 4.42 -3.32
C GLY A 134 23.49 5.87 -3.54
N ASN A 135 23.56 6.40 -4.77
CA ASN A 135 23.04 7.73 -5.06
C ASN A 135 21.52 7.72 -5.26
N ALA A 136 20.92 6.57 -5.56
CA ALA A 136 19.49 6.44 -5.83
C ALA A 136 19.03 7.49 -6.86
N TYR A 137 19.73 7.53 -7.99
CA TYR A 137 19.60 8.54 -9.03
C TYR A 137 18.94 7.97 -10.29
N ILE A 138 18.21 8.82 -11.02
CA ILE A 138 17.69 8.54 -12.37
C ILE A 138 17.71 9.85 -13.18
N SER A 139 17.96 9.75 -14.48
CA SER A 139 17.90 10.89 -15.40
C SER A 139 16.48 11.11 -15.96
N SER A 140 16.18 12.33 -16.42
CA SER A 140 14.88 12.64 -17.05
C SER A 140 14.60 11.79 -18.30
N ASP A 141 15.65 11.46 -19.06
CA ASP A 141 15.56 10.63 -20.27
C ASP A 141 15.19 9.18 -19.90
N GLU A 142 15.79 8.63 -18.86
CA GLU A 142 15.44 7.30 -18.36
C GLU A 142 14.02 7.28 -17.78
N CYS A 143 13.59 8.31 -17.05
CA CYS A 143 12.19 8.41 -16.60
C CYS A 143 11.21 8.41 -17.78
N THR A 144 11.56 9.05 -18.90
CA THR A 144 10.73 9.01 -20.12
C THR A 144 10.74 7.63 -20.77
N ARG A 145 11.88 6.94 -20.77
CA ARG A 145 12.03 5.57 -21.31
C ARG A 145 11.22 4.55 -20.51
N TRP A 146 11.16 4.73 -19.20
CA TRP A 146 10.48 3.86 -18.25
C TRP A 146 9.04 4.29 -17.92
N ASP A 147 8.52 5.38 -18.49
CA ASP A 147 7.09 5.75 -18.43
C ASP A 147 6.25 4.76 -19.26
N LYS A 148 6.18 3.51 -18.80
CA LYS A 148 5.62 2.36 -19.50
C LYS A 148 5.10 1.32 -18.50
N ILE A 149 4.09 0.59 -18.90
CA ILE A 149 3.60 -0.61 -18.21
C ILE A 149 3.60 -1.75 -19.22
N TRP A 150 4.19 -2.89 -18.84
CA TRP A 150 4.21 -4.10 -19.66
C TRP A 150 3.05 -5.01 -19.29
N THR A 151 2.33 -5.52 -20.29
CA THR A 151 1.24 -6.48 -20.09
C THR A 151 1.72 -7.87 -20.49
N ILE A 152 1.58 -8.82 -19.58
CA ILE A 152 1.98 -10.22 -19.73
C ILE A 152 0.72 -11.09 -19.54
N TYR A 153 0.61 -12.17 -20.32
CA TYR A 153 -0.47 -13.14 -20.18
C TYR A 153 0.09 -14.52 -19.85
N ARG A 154 -0.43 -15.15 -18.81
CA ARG A 154 -0.01 -16.50 -18.41
C ARG A 154 -0.23 -17.54 -19.51
N ASN A 155 -1.37 -17.45 -20.21
CA ASN A 155 -1.70 -18.37 -21.31
C ASN A 155 -0.66 -18.34 -22.44
N ASP A 156 -0.03 -17.19 -22.72
CA ASP A 156 1.04 -17.11 -23.72
C ASP A 156 2.30 -17.83 -23.24
N VAL A 157 2.64 -17.70 -21.96
CA VAL A 157 3.75 -18.45 -21.33
C VAL A 157 3.48 -19.96 -21.37
N ASP A 158 2.26 -20.39 -21.04
CA ASP A 158 1.88 -21.81 -21.12
C ASP A 158 2.02 -22.34 -22.57
N ASN A 159 1.58 -21.57 -23.57
CA ASN A 159 1.71 -21.93 -24.98
C ASN A 159 3.17 -21.96 -25.45
N PHE A 160 3.98 -20.99 -25.01
CA PHE A 160 5.43 -20.97 -25.28
C PHE A 160 6.12 -22.20 -24.71
N LEU A 161 5.83 -22.56 -23.46
CA LEU A 161 6.40 -23.74 -22.80
C LEU A 161 5.98 -25.05 -23.48
N PHE A 162 4.70 -25.16 -23.87
CA PHE A 162 4.21 -26.31 -24.63
C PHE A 162 4.92 -26.45 -25.97
N TRP A 163 5.04 -25.36 -26.73
CA TRP A 163 5.76 -25.35 -27.99
C TRP A 163 7.24 -25.68 -27.81
N TRP A 164 7.91 -25.07 -26.82
CA TRP A 164 9.34 -25.27 -26.57
C TRP A 164 9.69 -26.75 -26.32
N ALA A 165 8.81 -27.46 -25.60
CA ALA A 165 8.96 -28.89 -25.33
C ALA A 165 8.83 -29.75 -26.60
N GLU A 166 8.07 -29.31 -27.60
CA GLU A 166 7.75 -30.08 -28.82
C GLU A 166 8.66 -29.75 -30.03
N ASP A 167 8.96 -28.47 -30.29
CA ASP A 167 9.63 -28.04 -31.53
C ASP A 167 10.57 -26.82 -31.36
N SER A 168 11.24 -26.68 -30.20
CA SER A 168 12.20 -25.60 -29.94
C SER A 168 13.35 -25.48 -30.96
N SER A 169 13.66 -26.56 -31.70
CA SER A 169 14.67 -26.53 -32.76
C SER A 169 14.27 -25.69 -33.98
N ASN A 170 12.97 -25.37 -34.13
CA ASN A 170 12.43 -24.58 -35.20
C ASN A 170 11.71 -23.35 -34.63
N ILE A 171 12.47 -22.35 -34.19
CA ILE A 171 11.96 -21.08 -33.64
C ILE A 171 10.94 -20.36 -34.53
N LEU A 172 10.94 -20.63 -35.84
CA LEU A 172 9.99 -20.04 -36.80
C LEU A 172 8.65 -20.78 -36.88
N SER A 173 8.50 -21.91 -36.20
CA SER A 173 7.25 -22.71 -36.16
C SER A 173 6.20 -22.13 -35.22
N TYR A 174 6.60 -21.25 -34.31
CA TYR A 174 5.74 -20.59 -33.33
C TYR A 174 6.01 -19.09 -33.35
N ASP A 175 4.94 -18.31 -33.42
CA ASP A 175 5.01 -16.85 -33.38
C ASP A 175 5.06 -16.40 -31.92
N ILE A 176 6.28 -16.29 -31.37
CA ILE A 176 6.48 -15.81 -29.99
C ILE A 176 5.92 -14.38 -29.88
N PRO A 177 5.02 -14.09 -28.93
CA PRO A 177 4.46 -12.75 -28.79
C PRO A 177 5.53 -11.68 -28.62
N GLN A 178 5.40 -10.55 -29.33
CA GLN A 178 6.43 -9.50 -29.37
C GLN A 178 6.87 -9.01 -27.98
N TYR A 179 5.96 -8.99 -26.99
CA TYR A 179 6.31 -8.53 -25.65
C TYR A 179 7.30 -9.44 -24.92
N PHE A 180 7.49 -10.69 -25.36
CA PHE A 180 8.58 -11.53 -24.86
C PHE A 180 9.93 -10.89 -25.20
N PHE A 181 10.10 -10.27 -26.36
CA PHE A 181 11.35 -9.61 -26.73
C PHE A 181 11.49 -8.21 -26.14
N ASP A 182 10.37 -7.54 -25.86
CA ASP A 182 10.35 -6.21 -25.24
C ASP A 182 10.27 -6.28 -23.70
N TYR A 183 10.33 -7.49 -23.12
CA TYR A 183 10.16 -7.75 -21.69
C TYR A 183 11.28 -7.07 -20.88
N PRO A 184 10.97 -6.37 -19.78
CA PRO A 184 11.95 -5.57 -19.06
C PRO A 184 12.74 -6.42 -18.04
N ALA A 185 13.22 -7.59 -18.45
CA ALA A 185 14.05 -8.45 -17.59
C ALA A 185 15.29 -7.72 -17.07
N HIS A 186 15.87 -6.85 -17.91
CA HIS A 186 17.13 -6.17 -17.62
C HIS A 186 17.03 -4.64 -17.60
N GLY A 187 17.71 -4.03 -16.63
CA GLY A 187 18.04 -2.60 -16.65
C GLY A 187 19.31 -2.33 -17.47
N ASP A 188 19.72 -1.07 -17.54
CA ASP A 188 20.96 -0.63 -18.19
C ASP A 188 22.08 -0.36 -17.15
N PRO A 189 23.09 -1.24 -17.01
CA PRO A 189 24.20 -1.03 -16.10
C PRO A 189 25.03 0.22 -16.40
N THR A 190 25.01 0.74 -17.64
CA THR A 190 25.72 1.98 -18.00
C THR A 190 25.05 3.22 -17.41
N GLN A 191 23.77 3.12 -17.05
CA GLN A 191 23.02 4.12 -16.29
C GLN A 191 23.07 3.83 -14.78
N GLY A 192 23.81 2.80 -14.34
CA GLY A 192 23.88 2.37 -12.95
C GLY A 192 22.64 1.62 -12.46
N GLN A 193 21.77 1.14 -13.35
CA GLN A 193 20.58 0.36 -13.00
C GLN A 193 20.96 -1.08 -12.66
N SER A 194 20.10 -1.75 -11.89
CA SER A 194 20.22 -3.19 -11.66
C SER A 194 20.09 -3.97 -12.98
N PHE A 195 20.93 -5.00 -13.15
CA PHE A 195 20.83 -5.87 -14.32
C PHE A 195 19.60 -6.78 -14.27
N TYR A 196 19.03 -7.05 -13.08
CA TYR A 196 17.83 -7.87 -12.92
C TYR A 196 16.68 -7.00 -12.41
N ILE A 197 15.66 -6.79 -13.26
CA ILE A 197 14.52 -5.91 -12.97
C ILE A 197 13.22 -6.70 -12.87
N ALA A 198 12.78 -7.31 -13.97
CA ALA A 198 11.56 -8.12 -14.00
C ALA A 198 11.91 -9.62 -13.90
N PRO A 199 11.11 -10.43 -13.19
CA PRO A 199 11.40 -11.84 -12.96
C PRO A 199 11.32 -12.67 -14.25
N PHE A 200 12.37 -13.42 -14.57
CA PHE A 200 12.37 -14.35 -15.70
C PHE A 200 12.95 -15.70 -15.31
N PHE A 201 12.52 -16.73 -16.02
CA PHE A 201 13.09 -18.06 -15.90
C PHE A 201 14.24 -18.15 -16.90
N ASP A 202 15.44 -18.29 -16.39
CA ASP A 202 16.67 -18.50 -17.17
C ASP A 202 16.85 -19.99 -17.45
N LYS A 203 16.60 -20.40 -18.70
CA LYS A 203 16.60 -21.81 -19.09
C LYS A 203 18.01 -22.36 -19.26
N ASN A 204 18.93 -21.54 -19.77
CA ASN A 204 20.27 -21.96 -20.14
C ASN A 204 21.30 -21.67 -19.02
N GLY A 205 20.92 -20.86 -18.02
CA GLY A 205 21.72 -20.53 -16.84
C GLY A 205 22.80 -19.48 -17.09
N ASP A 206 22.67 -18.64 -18.12
CA ASP A 206 23.66 -17.61 -18.46
C ASP A 206 23.38 -16.22 -17.85
N GLY A 207 22.22 -16.06 -17.21
CA GLY A 207 21.75 -14.84 -16.56
C GLY A 207 21.18 -13.79 -17.51
N VAL A 208 21.09 -14.06 -18.82
CA VAL A 208 20.65 -13.11 -19.85
C VAL A 208 19.37 -13.59 -20.51
N TYR A 209 18.28 -12.89 -20.23
CA TYR A 209 16.97 -13.18 -20.77
C TYR A 209 16.94 -13.13 -22.31
N ASN A 210 16.73 -14.29 -22.92
CA ASN A 210 16.55 -14.47 -24.35
C ASN A 210 15.48 -15.54 -24.65
N PRO A 211 14.30 -15.15 -25.18
CA PRO A 211 13.27 -16.12 -25.60
C PRO A 211 13.76 -17.17 -26.60
N GLY A 212 14.79 -16.86 -27.40
CA GLY A 212 15.39 -17.78 -28.35
C GLY A 212 16.18 -18.93 -27.71
N ASP A 213 16.58 -18.77 -26.44
CA ASP A 213 17.29 -19.79 -25.65
C ASP A 213 16.36 -20.54 -24.67
N GLY A 214 15.06 -20.21 -24.69
CA GLY A 214 14.02 -20.88 -23.92
C GLY A 214 13.56 -20.11 -22.69
N ASP A 215 14.03 -18.88 -22.53
CA ASP A 215 13.67 -18.04 -21.39
C ASP A 215 12.28 -17.45 -21.54
N TYR A 216 11.62 -17.17 -20.42
CA TYR A 216 10.27 -16.62 -20.40
C TYR A 216 9.99 -15.80 -19.15
N PRO A 217 9.02 -14.86 -19.19
CA PRO A 217 8.54 -14.15 -18.00
C PRO A 217 8.08 -15.13 -16.93
N TYR A 218 8.64 -15.06 -15.72
CA TYR A 218 8.55 -16.19 -14.79
C TYR A 218 7.24 -16.25 -14.00
N TYR A 219 6.46 -17.29 -14.25
CA TYR A 219 5.39 -17.76 -13.38
C TYR A 219 5.80 -19.09 -12.72
N ASP A 220 5.56 -19.23 -11.41
CA ASP A 220 5.77 -20.50 -10.67
C ASP A 220 4.62 -21.49 -10.94
N ILE A 221 4.56 -22.01 -12.16
CA ILE A 221 3.42 -22.83 -12.65
C ILE A 221 3.31 -24.17 -11.90
N ASP A 222 4.44 -24.78 -11.54
CA ASP A 222 4.48 -26.04 -10.81
C ASP A 222 4.40 -25.86 -9.28
N ASN A 223 4.32 -24.61 -8.82
CA ASN A 223 4.28 -24.22 -7.40
C ASN A 223 5.49 -24.76 -6.63
N SER A 224 6.65 -24.82 -7.29
CA SER A 224 7.89 -25.38 -6.74
C SER A 224 8.58 -24.44 -5.75
N LEU A 225 8.30 -23.13 -5.82
CA LEU A 225 8.85 -22.14 -4.89
C LEU A 225 8.06 -22.06 -3.57
N CYS A 226 6.93 -22.75 -3.46
CA CYS A 226 6.12 -22.75 -2.25
C CYS A 226 6.94 -23.19 -1.03
N LYS A 227 6.99 -22.32 0.01
CA LYS A 227 7.77 -22.50 1.24
C LYS A 227 9.28 -22.66 1.02
N GLN A 228 9.80 -22.18 -0.11
CA GLN A 228 11.23 -22.13 -0.37
C GLN A 228 11.75 -20.73 -0.09
N ASN A 229 12.89 -20.65 0.61
CA ASN A 229 13.62 -19.39 0.82
C ASN A 229 14.81 -19.32 -0.15
N LEU A 230 14.50 -19.33 -1.45
CA LEU A 230 15.51 -19.21 -2.52
C LEU A 230 15.76 -17.73 -2.82
N PRO A 231 17.03 -17.28 -2.84
CA PRO A 231 17.36 -15.89 -3.10
C PRO A 231 17.04 -15.50 -4.54
N THR A 232 16.66 -14.23 -4.76
CA THR A 232 16.58 -13.68 -6.12
C THR A 232 17.96 -13.51 -6.74
N LEU A 233 18.06 -13.52 -8.07
CA LEU A 233 19.34 -13.24 -8.78
C LEU A 233 19.96 -11.91 -8.34
N GLU A 234 19.12 -10.89 -8.11
CA GLU A 234 19.56 -9.59 -7.59
C GLU A 234 20.15 -9.69 -6.17
N THR A 235 19.62 -10.59 -5.34
CA THR A 235 20.15 -10.88 -3.99
C THR A 235 21.45 -11.67 -4.08
N GLU A 236 21.55 -12.64 -4.98
CA GLU A 236 22.76 -13.44 -5.19
C GLU A 236 23.94 -12.57 -5.67
N GLU A 237 23.69 -11.60 -6.55
CA GLU A 237 24.69 -10.61 -6.98
C GLU A 237 24.97 -9.51 -5.93
N GLY A 238 24.19 -9.45 -4.85
CA GLY A 238 24.36 -8.49 -3.76
C GLY A 238 23.94 -7.06 -4.09
N TYR A 239 23.06 -6.87 -5.08
CA TYR A 239 22.46 -5.56 -5.38
C TYR A 239 21.37 -5.17 -4.38
N VAL A 240 20.73 -6.18 -3.77
CA VAL A 240 19.72 -6.06 -2.71
C VAL A 240 19.94 -7.13 -1.64
N PHE A 241 19.28 -6.99 -0.50
CA PHE A 241 19.25 -8.03 0.53
C PHE A 241 17.80 -8.45 0.85
N GLY A 242 17.61 -9.75 1.09
CA GLY A 242 16.31 -10.31 1.51
C GLY A 242 15.34 -10.63 0.36
N GLY A 243 15.79 -10.61 -0.90
CA GLY A 243 14.97 -11.05 -2.04
C GLY A 243 14.69 -12.54 -1.99
N ILE A 244 13.42 -12.92 -2.06
CA ILE A 244 12.96 -14.29 -2.13
C ILE A 244 12.24 -14.51 -3.47
N MET A 245 12.66 -15.53 -4.22
CA MET A 245 12.09 -15.83 -5.54
C MET A 245 10.58 -16.05 -5.51
N ALA A 246 10.07 -16.76 -4.49
CA ALA A 246 8.64 -17.02 -4.33
C ALA A 246 7.78 -15.75 -4.29
N ASP A 247 8.35 -14.64 -3.82
CA ASP A 247 7.65 -13.36 -3.76
C ASP A 247 7.77 -12.56 -5.07
N GLN A 248 8.92 -12.67 -5.75
CA GLN A 248 9.23 -11.88 -6.94
C GLN A 248 8.52 -12.36 -8.22
N VAL A 249 8.09 -13.63 -8.30
CA VAL A 249 7.45 -14.17 -9.51
C VAL A 249 6.15 -13.46 -9.93
N LEU A 250 5.84 -13.53 -11.23
CA LEU A 250 4.59 -13.05 -11.82
C LEU A 250 3.40 -13.88 -11.35
N LYS A 251 2.25 -13.21 -11.21
CA LYS A 251 1.00 -13.78 -10.70
C LYS A 251 -0.17 -13.35 -11.56
N GLY A 252 -1.25 -14.14 -11.58
CA GLY A 252 -2.46 -13.87 -12.37
C GLY A 252 -2.44 -14.45 -13.77
N ASP A 253 -3.58 -14.39 -14.44
CA ASP A 253 -3.71 -14.76 -15.86
C ASP A 253 -3.38 -13.57 -16.79
N GLN A 254 -3.58 -12.35 -16.31
CA GLN A 254 -3.07 -11.11 -16.87
C GLN A 254 -2.28 -10.39 -15.77
N THR A 255 -1.04 -10.01 -16.08
CA THR A 255 -0.15 -9.25 -15.19
C THR A 255 0.27 -7.97 -15.90
N LEU A 256 0.18 -6.87 -15.18
CA LEU A 256 0.77 -5.59 -15.55
C LEU A 256 2.02 -5.40 -14.69
N PHE A 257 3.17 -5.11 -15.28
CA PHE A 257 4.41 -4.85 -14.56
C PHE A 257 4.94 -3.45 -14.90
N TRP A 258 5.38 -2.69 -13.90
CA TRP A 258 6.02 -1.39 -14.09
C TRP A 258 6.95 -1.04 -12.93
N VAL A 259 7.82 -0.05 -13.15
CA VAL A 259 8.80 0.41 -12.17
C VAL A 259 8.64 1.91 -11.98
N PHE A 260 8.62 2.35 -10.73
CA PHE A 260 8.60 3.76 -10.35
C PHE A 260 9.43 4.00 -9.09
N ASN A 261 9.68 5.25 -8.74
CA ASN A 261 10.56 5.63 -7.64
C ASN A 261 10.14 6.96 -7.01
N ASP A 262 10.67 7.28 -5.83
CA ASP A 262 10.40 8.56 -5.16
C ASP A 262 11.54 9.59 -5.29
N ARG A 263 12.57 9.33 -6.09
CA ARG A 263 13.78 10.17 -6.17
C ARG A 263 14.10 10.69 -7.58
N GLY A 264 13.12 10.65 -8.48
CA GLY A 264 13.25 11.22 -9.83
C GLY A 264 13.16 12.75 -9.87
N ASN A 265 12.47 13.36 -8.90
CA ASN A 265 12.41 14.81 -8.73
C ASN A 265 12.01 15.17 -7.29
N ILE A 266 12.05 16.46 -6.93
CA ILE A 266 11.60 16.93 -5.63
C ILE A 266 10.14 16.54 -5.35
N HIS A 267 9.83 16.22 -4.10
CA HIS A 267 8.46 15.93 -3.66
C HIS A 267 7.64 17.20 -3.59
N THR A 268 6.50 17.21 -4.28
CA THR A 268 5.62 18.38 -4.35
C THR A 268 4.24 18.13 -3.76
N GLU A 269 3.79 16.88 -3.66
CA GLU A 269 2.51 16.55 -3.01
C GLU A 269 2.65 16.69 -1.49
N THR A 270 3.68 16.06 -0.92
CA THR A 270 3.89 16.03 0.53
C THR A 270 4.85 17.10 1.00
N GLN A 271 5.70 17.62 0.09
CA GLN A 271 6.85 18.48 0.42
C GLN A 271 7.82 17.78 1.41
N GLY A 272 7.77 16.45 1.47
CA GLY A 272 8.64 15.62 2.27
C GLY A 272 10.07 15.56 1.71
N GLN A 273 10.99 15.06 2.52
CA GLN A 273 12.31 14.69 2.02
C GLN A 273 12.22 13.31 1.38
N GLN A 274 12.76 13.19 0.16
CA GLN A 274 12.81 11.94 -0.59
C GLN A 274 13.57 10.86 0.17
N ILE A 275 13.11 9.63 0.02
CA ILE A 275 13.71 8.44 0.61
C ILE A 275 14.82 7.91 -0.30
N GLY A 276 14.52 7.66 -1.58
CA GLY A 276 15.34 6.81 -2.46
C GLY A 276 14.77 5.40 -2.58
N LEU A 277 13.44 5.28 -2.65
CA LEU A 277 12.72 4.06 -2.91
C LEU A 277 12.62 3.81 -4.42
N GLU A 278 12.95 2.60 -4.84
CA GLU A 278 12.55 2.01 -6.12
C GLU A 278 11.44 1.00 -5.85
N ILE A 279 10.33 1.13 -6.56
CA ILE A 279 9.18 0.25 -6.46
C ILE A 279 9.02 -0.51 -7.77
N ARG A 280 9.08 -1.83 -7.72
CA ARG A 280 8.68 -2.70 -8.84
C ARG A 280 7.31 -3.27 -8.54
N ALA A 281 6.34 -2.87 -9.34
CA ALA A 281 4.95 -3.13 -9.07
C ALA A 281 4.36 -4.08 -10.10
N GLN A 282 3.47 -4.94 -9.61
CA GLN A 282 2.61 -5.76 -10.44
C GLN A 282 1.14 -5.55 -10.06
N ALA A 283 0.28 -5.47 -11.06
CA ALA A 283 -1.17 -5.57 -10.89
C ALA A 283 -1.65 -6.77 -11.69
N PHE A 284 -2.51 -7.61 -11.11
CA PHE A 284 -2.90 -8.84 -11.75
C PHE A 284 -4.34 -9.25 -11.44
N SER A 285 -4.89 -10.09 -12.31
CA SER A 285 -6.25 -10.63 -12.18
C SER A 285 -6.31 -12.06 -12.70
N PHE A 286 -7.34 -12.79 -12.29
CA PHE A 286 -7.59 -14.17 -12.72
C PHE A 286 -8.94 -14.26 -13.42
N THR A 287 -9.02 -15.09 -14.46
CA THR A 287 -10.28 -15.43 -15.11
C THR A 287 -10.82 -16.72 -14.51
N THR A 288 -11.73 -16.59 -13.54
CA THR A 288 -12.35 -17.72 -12.85
C THR A 288 -13.88 -17.73 -13.02
N ASN A 289 -14.55 -18.78 -12.56
CA ASN A 289 -16.01 -18.90 -12.54
C ASN A 289 -16.62 -18.64 -11.15
N ASP A 290 -15.81 -18.13 -10.22
CA ASP A 290 -16.19 -17.83 -8.84
C ASP A 290 -15.92 -16.35 -8.51
N GLU A 291 -15.96 -16.00 -7.24
CA GLU A 291 -15.87 -14.62 -6.76
C GLU A 291 -14.49 -14.00 -6.97
N ILE A 292 -13.43 -14.78 -7.21
CA ILE A 292 -12.11 -14.26 -7.60
C ILE A 292 -12.19 -13.49 -8.93
N ASN A 293 -13.14 -13.85 -9.80
CA ASN A 293 -13.40 -13.15 -11.05
C ASN A 293 -13.85 -11.69 -10.84
N ASN A 294 -14.22 -11.31 -9.61
CA ASN A 294 -14.60 -9.95 -9.21
C ASN A 294 -13.49 -9.21 -8.44
N MET A 295 -12.27 -9.77 -8.37
CA MET A 295 -11.16 -9.22 -7.61
C MET A 295 -10.03 -8.72 -8.51
N THR A 296 -9.23 -7.80 -8.00
CA THR A 296 -7.90 -7.48 -8.57
C THR A 296 -6.86 -7.51 -7.47
N PHE A 297 -5.61 -7.75 -7.84
CA PHE A 297 -4.51 -7.91 -6.89
C PHE A 297 -3.33 -7.04 -7.31
N TYR A 298 -2.56 -6.61 -6.32
CA TYR A 298 -1.44 -5.70 -6.49
C TYR A 298 -0.30 -6.16 -5.61
N SER A 299 0.90 -6.25 -6.17
CA SER A 299 2.10 -6.58 -5.40
C SER A 299 3.22 -5.59 -5.70
N PHE A 300 3.95 -5.21 -4.66
CA PHE A 300 4.97 -4.16 -4.66
C PHE A 300 6.24 -4.70 -4.03
N GLU A 301 7.30 -4.77 -4.83
CA GLU A 301 8.68 -4.91 -4.36
C GLU A 301 9.21 -3.51 -4.05
N ILE A 302 9.42 -3.21 -2.78
CA ILE A 302 9.85 -1.90 -2.27
C ILE A 302 11.32 -1.99 -1.90
N ILE A 303 12.18 -1.31 -2.64
CA ILE A 303 13.64 -1.38 -2.48
C ILE A 303 14.17 -0.04 -1.98
N ASN A 304 14.89 -0.03 -0.86
CA ASN A 304 15.61 1.16 -0.40
C ASN A 304 16.97 1.25 -1.09
N ARG A 305 17.06 2.08 -2.13
CA ARG A 305 18.30 2.35 -2.88
C ARG A 305 19.16 3.46 -2.24
N SER A 306 18.71 4.05 -1.14
CA SER A 306 19.46 5.08 -0.41
C SER A 306 20.60 4.48 0.42
N THR A 307 21.41 5.34 1.03
CA THR A 307 22.54 4.95 1.90
C THR A 307 22.22 5.00 3.39
N TYR A 308 20.96 5.24 3.77
CA TYR A 308 20.55 5.33 5.16
C TYR A 308 19.40 4.39 5.50
N THR A 309 19.34 4.00 6.77
CA THR A 309 18.26 3.19 7.34
C THR A 309 17.08 4.08 7.67
N LEU A 310 15.88 3.62 7.32
CA LEU A 310 14.62 4.14 7.85
C LEU A 310 14.15 3.25 9.01
N TYR A 311 13.86 3.89 10.14
CA TYR A 311 13.22 3.30 11.30
C TYR A 311 11.77 3.77 11.38
N GLU A 312 10.97 3.10 12.21
CA GLU A 312 9.55 3.39 12.35
C GLU A 312 8.86 3.50 10.98
N THR A 313 9.23 2.61 10.04
CA THR A 313 8.70 2.69 8.68
C THR A 313 7.28 2.17 8.69
N TYR A 314 6.36 2.97 8.18
CA TYR A 314 4.98 2.59 7.93
C TYR A 314 4.67 2.68 6.45
N MET A 315 3.80 1.79 5.99
CA MET A 315 3.28 1.85 4.64
C MET A 315 1.80 1.55 4.58
N SER A 316 1.13 2.11 3.58
CA SER A 316 -0.28 1.84 3.27
C SER A 316 -0.51 1.94 1.78
N LEU A 317 -1.49 1.19 1.27
CA LEU A 317 -2.18 1.60 0.04
C LEU A 317 -3.27 2.60 0.45
N TRP A 318 -3.00 3.90 0.30
CA TRP A 318 -4.04 4.92 0.51
C TRP A 318 -5.11 4.75 -0.56
N THR A 319 -6.38 4.87 -0.17
CA THR A 319 -7.51 4.65 -1.08
C THR A 319 -8.62 5.67 -0.90
N ASP A 320 -9.12 6.15 -2.04
CA ASP A 320 -10.36 6.88 -2.21
C ASP A 320 -11.35 5.98 -2.98
N PRO A 321 -12.29 5.29 -2.29
CA PRO A 321 -13.18 4.34 -2.92
C PRO A 321 -14.21 4.99 -3.85
N ASP A 322 -14.88 6.09 -3.48
CA ASP A 322 -16.13 6.53 -4.13
C ASP A 322 -17.00 5.33 -4.57
N LEU A 323 -17.62 4.62 -3.62
CA LEU A 323 -18.37 3.40 -3.95
C LEU A 323 -19.68 3.75 -4.67
N GLY A 324 -19.59 3.92 -5.98
CA GLY A 324 -20.62 4.56 -6.78
C GLY A 324 -20.70 6.05 -6.47
N TYR A 325 -21.67 6.46 -5.66
CA TYR A 325 -21.86 7.85 -5.26
C TYR A 325 -21.07 8.20 -3.99
N ALA A 326 -19.92 8.86 -4.18
CA ALA A 326 -18.98 9.25 -3.13
C ALA A 326 -19.57 9.82 -1.82
N TRP A 327 -20.70 10.52 -1.84
CA TRP A 327 -21.22 11.23 -0.66
C TRP A 327 -22.07 10.38 0.28
N ASP A 328 -22.28 9.10 -0.03
CA ASP A 328 -23.01 8.19 0.84
C ASP A 328 -22.19 7.01 1.35
N ASP A 329 -20.87 7.15 1.42
CA ASP A 329 -19.96 6.10 1.87
C ASP A 329 -19.76 6.07 3.40
N TYR A 330 -19.68 4.84 3.92
CA TYR A 330 -19.13 4.46 5.22
C TYR A 330 -17.92 3.54 5.04
N LEU A 331 -17.11 3.48 6.08
CA LEU A 331 -15.93 2.64 6.18
C LEU A 331 -15.97 1.75 7.43
N GLY A 332 -15.21 0.68 7.37
CA GLY A 332 -14.90 -0.16 8.53
C GLY A 332 -13.71 -1.05 8.28
N CYS A 333 -13.35 -1.84 9.28
CA CYS A 333 -12.34 -2.87 9.12
C CYS A 333 -12.75 -4.18 9.82
N ASP A 334 -12.18 -5.27 9.34
CA ASP A 334 -12.19 -6.58 9.96
C ASP A 334 -10.75 -6.89 10.41
N VAL A 335 -10.52 -6.83 11.72
CA VAL A 335 -9.18 -6.91 12.31
C VAL A 335 -8.58 -8.31 12.17
N GLU A 336 -9.39 -9.36 12.35
CA GLU A 336 -8.97 -10.75 12.20
C GLU A 336 -8.55 -11.10 10.77
N ARG A 337 -9.27 -10.56 9.77
CA ARG A 337 -8.91 -10.76 8.36
C ARG A 337 -7.76 -9.87 7.90
N GLY A 338 -7.61 -8.70 8.52
CA GLY A 338 -6.75 -7.67 7.94
C GLY A 338 -7.41 -7.02 6.72
N LEU A 339 -8.73 -6.81 6.76
CA LEU A 339 -9.53 -6.24 5.67
C LEU A 339 -10.05 -4.86 6.03
N GLY A 340 -9.71 -3.83 5.26
CA GLY A 340 -10.39 -2.53 5.28
C GLY A 340 -11.50 -2.48 4.23
N TYR A 341 -12.66 -1.91 4.52
CA TYR A 341 -13.78 -1.93 3.57
C TYR A 341 -14.61 -0.63 3.53
N CYS A 342 -15.25 -0.42 2.38
CA CYS A 342 -16.19 0.64 2.08
C CYS A 342 -17.57 0.05 1.73
N TYR A 343 -18.64 0.71 2.18
CA TYR A 343 -20.03 0.34 1.93
C TYR A 343 -20.92 1.58 2.05
N ASN A 344 -22.04 1.62 1.32
CA ASN A 344 -22.92 2.79 1.40
C ASN A 344 -23.67 2.82 2.74
N GLY A 345 -23.82 4.02 3.30
CA GLY A 345 -24.62 4.28 4.50
C GLY A 345 -26.12 4.33 4.27
N PHE A 346 -26.56 4.37 3.00
CA PHE A 346 -27.97 4.29 2.61
C PHE A 346 -28.26 3.05 1.75
N ALA A 347 -29.53 2.62 1.76
CA ALA A 347 -29.97 1.42 1.02
C ALA A 347 -29.98 1.58 -0.50
N VAL A 348 -29.88 2.81 -0.98
CA VAL A 348 -29.82 3.19 -2.39
C VAL A 348 -28.59 4.06 -2.57
N ASP A 349 -27.67 3.60 -3.40
CA ASP A 349 -26.48 4.35 -3.78
C ASP A 349 -26.83 5.41 -4.82
N GLY A 350 -26.64 6.67 -4.42
CA GLY A 350 -26.88 7.84 -5.26
C GLY A 350 -28.35 8.08 -5.63
N GLN A 351 -28.54 8.81 -6.73
CA GLN A 351 -29.83 9.28 -7.24
C GLN A 351 -30.02 8.98 -8.73
N GLY A 352 -29.26 8.00 -9.26
CA GLY A 352 -29.32 7.57 -10.66
C GLY A 352 -28.15 8.06 -11.53
N GLN A 353 -27.04 8.48 -10.92
CA GLN A 353 -25.79 8.74 -11.62
C GLN A 353 -25.29 7.48 -12.33
N ILE A 354 -24.44 7.66 -13.35
CA ILE A 354 -24.02 6.55 -14.20
C ILE A 354 -23.12 5.57 -13.46
N GLU A 355 -22.34 6.07 -12.51
CA GLU A 355 -21.41 5.36 -11.63
C GLU A 355 -22.09 4.66 -10.44
N ALA A 356 -23.25 5.16 -9.99
CA ALA A 356 -23.92 4.71 -8.76
C ALA A 356 -24.70 3.39 -8.92
N TYR A 357 -24.57 2.44 -8.00
CA TYR A 357 -25.16 1.11 -8.06
C TYR A 357 -26.67 1.04 -7.81
N GLY A 358 -27.28 2.09 -7.27
CA GLY A 358 -28.70 2.14 -6.94
C GLY A 358 -29.07 1.23 -5.76
N ASP A 359 -30.26 0.62 -5.82
CA ASP A 359 -30.77 -0.24 -4.76
C ASP A 359 -29.83 -1.42 -4.47
N GLN A 360 -29.69 -1.78 -3.20
CA GLN A 360 -28.86 -2.89 -2.74
C GLN A 360 -27.41 -2.74 -3.20
N PRO A 361 -26.68 -1.73 -2.72
CA PRO A 361 -25.33 -1.46 -3.17
C PRO A 361 -24.32 -2.52 -2.74
N PRO A 362 -23.18 -2.63 -3.44
CA PRO A 362 -22.10 -3.54 -3.06
C PRO A 362 -21.34 -3.07 -1.82
N ALA A 363 -20.34 -3.86 -1.44
CA ALA A 363 -19.22 -3.45 -0.60
C ALA A 363 -17.93 -3.81 -1.33
N ILE A 364 -16.87 -3.04 -1.08
CA ILE A 364 -15.53 -3.27 -1.62
C ILE A 364 -14.51 -3.14 -0.51
N GLY A 365 -13.42 -3.89 -0.57
CA GLY A 365 -12.37 -3.83 0.43
C GLY A 365 -10.96 -3.90 -0.11
N ILE A 366 -10.02 -3.87 0.82
CA ILE A 366 -8.58 -4.04 0.64
C ILE A 366 -8.10 -4.96 1.74
N ASP A 367 -7.44 -6.04 1.36
CA ASP A 367 -6.84 -7.00 2.28
C ASP A 367 -5.34 -7.14 2.03
N PHE A 368 -4.56 -7.24 3.12
CA PHE A 368 -3.14 -7.58 3.07
C PHE A 368 -2.95 -9.09 3.05
N PHE A 369 -2.84 -9.67 1.85
CA PHE A 369 -2.41 -11.06 1.69
C PHE A 369 -0.99 -11.28 2.20
N GLN A 370 -0.11 -10.28 1.99
CA GLN A 370 1.26 -10.27 2.50
C GLN A 370 1.65 -8.81 2.76
N GLY A 371 1.89 -8.40 4.01
CA GLY A 371 2.50 -7.10 4.28
C GLY A 371 4.03 -7.17 4.36
N PRO A 372 4.68 -6.08 4.80
CA PRO A 372 6.12 -6.02 4.95
C PRO A 372 6.60 -7.04 5.99
N TYR A 373 7.84 -7.49 5.82
CA TYR A 373 8.50 -8.37 6.77
C TYR A 373 8.66 -7.71 8.13
N MET A 374 8.55 -8.51 9.18
CA MET A 374 8.94 -8.11 10.52
C MET A 374 10.45 -7.92 10.60
N ASP A 375 10.89 -7.10 11.56
CA ASP A 375 12.31 -6.97 11.83
C ASP A 375 12.85 -8.30 12.39
N PRO A 376 13.93 -8.86 11.82
CA PRO A 376 14.45 -10.16 12.24
C PRO A 376 14.83 -10.20 13.71
N ASP A 377 14.30 -11.18 14.44
CA ASP A 377 14.59 -11.44 15.86
C ASP A 377 15.24 -12.83 16.08
N GLY A 378 15.39 -13.60 15.00
CA GLY A 378 16.05 -14.90 14.97
C GLY A 378 15.17 -16.05 15.44
N ILE A 379 13.85 -15.86 15.54
CA ILE A 379 12.88 -16.91 15.87
C ILE A 379 11.81 -17.05 14.79
N ASP A 380 11.12 -18.19 14.83
CA ASP A 380 9.85 -18.40 14.12
C ASP A 380 8.73 -18.08 15.13
N ASN A 381 8.13 -16.90 15.03
CA ASN A 381 7.16 -16.41 16.01
C ASN A 381 5.85 -17.20 15.86
N PRO A 382 5.30 -17.81 16.93
CA PRO A 382 4.12 -18.64 16.81
C PRO A 382 2.85 -17.81 16.57
N LYS A 383 1.91 -18.34 15.77
CA LYS A 383 0.56 -17.78 15.66
C LYS A 383 -0.36 -18.14 16.84
N TYR A 384 -0.10 -19.29 17.47
CA TYR A 384 -0.96 -19.86 18.51
C TYR A 384 -0.16 -20.30 19.73
N TYR A 385 -0.73 -20.12 20.92
CA TYR A 385 -0.35 -20.93 22.07
C TYR A 385 -0.88 -22.34 21.88
N VAL A 386 0.02 -23.33 21.92
CA VAL A 386 -0.32 -24.75 21.78
C VAL A 386 -0.16 -25.45 23.11
N TYR A 387 -1.26 -25.98 23.66
CA TYR A 387 -1.26 -26.74 24.91
C TYR A 387 -2.28 -27.88 24.90
N THR A 388 -2.18 -28.79 25.86
CA THR A 388 -3.15 -29.89 26.02
C THR A 388 -4.09 -29.60 27.20
N ASP A 389 -5.39 -29.65 26.96
CA ASP A 389 -6.40 -29.44 28.01
C ASP A 389 -6.45 -30.64 29.00
N GLY A 390 -7.26 -30.48 30.05
CA GLY A 390 -7.46 -31.54 31.06
C GLY A 390 -8.11 -32.83 30.55
N ASN A 391 -8.62 -32.83 29.31
CA ASN A 391 -9.21 -33.99 28.64
C ASN A 391 -8.26 -34.65 27.64
N GLY A 392 -7.04 -34.12 27.47
CA GLY A 392 -6.06 -34.63 26.50
C GLY A 392 -6.22 -34.04 25.08
N ASN A 393 -7.05 -33.02 24.88
CA ASN A 393 -7.21 -32.36 23.58
C ASN A 393 -6.10 -31.33 23.37
N VAL A 394 -5.52 -31.28 22.17
CA VAL A 394 -4.63 -30.18 21.77
C VAL A 394 -5.48 -28.96 21.45
N ILE A 395 -5.21 -27.87 22.16
CA ILE A 395 -5.84 -26.56 21.97
C ILE A 395 -4.84 -25.64 21.29
N GLN A 396 -5.31 -24.90 20.29
CA GLN A 396 -4.61 -23.79 19.66
C GLN A 396 -5.36 -22.52 19.99
N GLU A 397 -4.74 -21.65 20.77
CA GLU A 397 -5.31 -20.38 21.21
C GLU A 397 -4.57 -19.24 20.51
N GLN A 398 -5.30 -18.40 19.74
CA GLN A 398 -4.72 -17.31 18.96
C GLN A 398 -3.98 -16.33 19.87
N ILE A 399 -2.72 -16.05 19.56
CA ILE A 399 -1.95 -15.04 20.29
C ILE A 399 -2.47 -13.65 19.90
N CYS A 400 -2.61 -12.77 20.89
CA CYS A 400 -3.21 -11.44 20.73
C CYS A 400 -2.16 -10.40 20.30
N ASP A 401 -1.59 -10.58 19.12
CA ASP A 401 -0.53 -9.75 18.54
C ASP A 401 -0.63 -9.66 16.99
N GLU A 402 0.42 -9.18 16.31
CA GLU A 402 0.51 -9.14 14.85
C GLU A 402 0.19 -10.44 14.13
N SER A 403 0.30 -11.59 14.79
CA SER A 403 0.00 -12.88 14.16
C SER A 403 -1.48 -13.08 13.85
N ILE A 404 -2.38 -12.27 14.42
CA ILE A 404 -3.84 -12.32 14.18
C ILE A 404 -4.13 -12.31 12.68
N ASN A 405 -3.71 -11.25 11.99
CA ASN A 405 -3.88 -11.06 10.56
C ASN A 405 -2.57 -11.06 9.78
N GLY A 406 -1.44 -11.31 10.45
CA GLY A 406 -0.15 -11.54 9.81
C GLY A 406 -0.02 -12.96 9.26
N VAL A 407 0.97 -13.14 8.37
CA VAL A 407 1.24 -14.41 7.69
C VAL A 407 2.63 -14.95 8.03
N ASN A 408 2.80 -16.26 7.81
CA ASN A 408 4.01 -17.06 8.05
C ASN A 408 4.40 -17.35 9.51
N PHE A 409 3.67 -16.85 10.49
CA PHE A 409 3.89 -17.16 11.91
C PHE A 409 3.75 -18.66 12.22
N GLY A 410 4.81 -19.28 12.77
CA GLY A 410 4.84 -20.67 13.21
C GLY A 410 4.93 -21.67 12.07
N ASP A 411 5.47 -21.27 10.91
CA ASP A 411 5.54 -22.11 9.71
C ASP A 411 6.82 -22.97 9.61
N GLY A 412 7.76 -22.79 10.55
CA GLY A 412 9.04 -23.47 10.64
C GLY A 412 10.21 -22.74 9.97
N ILE A 413 9.98 -21.57 9.35
CA ILE A 413 11.00 -20.75 8.70
C ILE A 413 11.23 -19.51 9.57
N VAL A 414 12.48 -19.34 10.02
CA VAL A 414 12.87 -18.23 10.88
C VAL A 414 12.88 -16.92 10.10
N ASP A 415 12.37 -15.84 10.71
CA ASP A 415 12.38 -14.46 10.22
C ASP A 415 11.66 -14.24 8.87
N ASN A 416 10.62 -15.03 8.55
CA ASN A 416 9.78 -14.82 7.36
C ASN A 416 8.37 -14.26 7.68
N GLU A 417 8.12 -13.92 8.94
CA GLU A 417 6.86 -13.34 9.41
C GLU A 417 6.60 -11.99 8.78
N ARG A 418 5.33 -11.77 8.44
CA ARG A 418 4.89 -10.57 7.75
C ARG A 418 3.71 -9.96 8.47
N PHE A 419 3.78 -8.65 8.65
CA PHE A 419 2.66 -7.91 9.20
C PHE A 419 1.45 -7.99 8.27
N GLY A 420 0.25 -8.09 8.85
CA GLY A 420 -0.99 -7.73 8.17
C GLY A 420 -1.32 -6.26 8.43
N MET A 421 -2.62 -5.97 8.52
CA MET A 421 -3.10 -4.65 8.94
C MET A 421 -2.74 -4.37 10.40
N ARG A 422 -1.95 -3.33 10.65
CA ARG A 422 -1.60 -2.86 12.00
C ARG A 422 -2.40 -1.64 12.43
N ARG A 423 -2.89 -0.84 11.48
CA ARG A 423 -3.73 0.35 11.72
C ARG A 423 -4.78 0.51 10.63
N PHE A 424 -5.97 1.00 11.01
CA PHE A 424 -6.99 1.42 10.07
C PHE A 424 -7.47 2.83 10.40
N VAL A 425 -7.29 3.74 9.45
CA VAL A 425 -7.54 5.17 9.60
C VAL A 425 -8.36 5.66 8.43
N TYR A 426 -9.29 6.58 8.69
CA TYR A 426 -9.97 7.31 7.63
C TYR A 426 -9.76 8.82 7.71
N HIS A 427 -9.88 9.47 6.55
CA HIS A 427 -9.97 10.92 6.43
C HIS A 427 -10.96 11.29 5.33
N ASN A 428 -11.19 12.58 5.13
CA ASN A 428 -12.15 13.12 4.18
C ASN A 428 -11.46 14.19 3.34
N ASN A 429 -11.98 14.49 2.16
CA ASN A 429 -11.47 15.55 1.28
C ASN A 429 -11.40 16.93 2.00
N VAL A 430 -12.49 17.69 1.91
CA VAL A 430 -12.71 18.96 2.61
C VAL A 430 -14.22 19.17 2.75
N GLY A 431 -14.71 19.84 3.81
CA GLY A 431 -16.14 20.10 3.96
C GLY A 431 -16.59 20.40 5.39
N ASN A 432 -17.83 19.99 5.72
CA ASN A 432 -18.42 20.13 7.06
C ASN A 432 -17.87 19.09 8.05
N VAL A 433 -16.56 18.85 8.04
CA VAL A 433 -15.85 17.98 8.98
C VAL A 433 -14.75 18.78 9.68
N PRO A 434 -14.36 18.40 10.90
CA PRO A 434 -13.21 19.00 11.56
C PRO A 434 -11.92 18.90 10.73
N ASP A 435 -11.08 19.94 10.79
CA ASP A 435 -9.83 20.04 10.01
C ASP A 435 -8.83 18.90 10.29
N TYR A 436 -8.87 18.33 11.50
CA TYR A 436 -7.97 17.22 11.84
C TYR A 436 -8.24 15.95 11.02
N MET A 437 -9.41 15.86 10.38
CA MET A 437 -9.87 14.73 9.55
C MET A 437 -9.85 15.01 8.05
N THR A 438 -9.44 16.21 7.64
CA THR A 438 -9.37 16.55 6.22
C THR A 438 -8.10 16.01 5.61
N ASP A 439 -8.03 16.10 4.29
CA ASP A 439 -6.88 15.81 3.48
C ASP A 439 -5.56 16.40 4.04
N PRO A 440 -4.45 15.63 4.06
CA PRO A 440 -3.17 16.10 4.55
C PRO A 440 -2.51 17.08 3.55
N GLN A 441 -1.72 18.02 4.07
CA GLN A 441 -1.10 19.11 3.31
C GLN A 441 0.43 19.08 3.30
N TYR A 442 1.06 18.49 4.32
CA TYR A 442 2.52 18.42 4.45
C TYR A 442 2.93 17.08 5.07
N ALA A 443 4.17 16.64 4.80
CA ALA A 443 4.65 15.28 5.12
C ALA A 443 4.31 14.74 6.52
N ILE A 444 4.38 15.57 7.57
CA ILE A 444 4.05 15.11 8.94
C ILE A 444 2.58 14.69 9.09
N GLU A 445 1.66 15.31 8.36
CA GLU A 445 0.24 14.97 8.40
C GLU A 445 -0.03 13.63 7.72
N TYR A 446 0.62 13.36 6.57
CA TYR A 446 0.60 12.04 5.93
C TYR A 446 1.16 10.96 6.85
N TYR A 447 2.31 11.23 7.48
CA TYR A 447 2.95 10.30 8.41
C TYR A 447 2.12 10.05 9.66
N ASN A 448 1.43 11.07 10.17
CA ASN A 448 0.52 10.90 11.31
C ASN A 448 -0.61 9.93 10.97
N PHE A 449 -1.21 10.06 9.78
CA PHE A 449 -2.23 9.12 9.35
C PHE A 449 -1.71 7.69 9.22
N LEU A 450 -0.50 7.47 8.66
CA LEU A 450 0.13 6.14 8.64
C LEU A 450 0.30 5.53 10.05
N LYS A 451 0.48 6.38 11.08
CA LYS A 451 0.66 5.98 12.49
C LYS A 451 -0.65 5.87 13.29
N GLY A 452 -1.81 6.15 12.69
CA GLY A 452 -3.06 6.20 13.46
C GLY A 452 -3.14 7.42 14.37
N ILE A 453 -2.65 8.56 13.90
CA ILE A 453 -2.65 9.86 14.59
C ILE A 453 -3.33 10.88 13.68
N TRP A 454 -4.18 11.74 14.23
CA TRP A 454 -4.83 12.81 13.49
C TRP A 454 -3.85 13.93 13.11
N LYS A 455 -4.23 14.81 12.16
CA LYS A 455 -3.38 15.93 11.72
C LYS A 455 -2.99 16.88 12.86
N ASP A 456 -3.85 17.01 13.87
CA ASP A 456 -3.58 17.82 15.06
C ASP A 456 -2.69 17.14 16.11
N ASN A 457 -2.11 15.98 15.77
CA ASN A 457 -1.24 15.13 16.59
C ASN A 457 -1.96 14.39 17.72
N THR A 458 -3.28 14.36 17.74
CA THR A 458 -4.01 13.54 18.71
C THR A 458 -4.00 12.07 18.28
N LYS A 459 -3.66 11.18 19.21
CA LYS A 459 -3.77 9.74 18.98
C LYS A 459 -5.25 9.36 18.90
N MET A 460 -5.57 8.44 18.01
CA MET A 460 -6.92 7.92 17.86
C MET A 460 -7.37 7.21 19.14
N LEU A 461 -8.63 7.44 19.51
CA LEU A 461 -9.28 6.83 20.67
C LEU A 461 -10.45 5.96 20.23
N TYR A 462 -10.79 4.95 21.03
CA TYR A 462 -11.96 4.14 20.75
C TYR A 462 -13.27 4.95 20.86
N GLY A 463 -14.16 4.79 19.89
CA GLY A 463 -15.49 5.42 19.85
C GLY A 463 -15.57 6.75 19.09
N GLY A 464 -16.80 7.21 18.82
CA GLY A 464 -17.05 8.43 18.03
C GLY A 464 -16.42 8.34 16.64
N ASN A 465 -15.73 9.40 16.22
CA ASN A 465 -14.85 9.40 15.04
C ASN A 465 -13.37 9.19 15.41
N ALA A 466 -13.10 8.57 16.55
CA ALA A 466 -11.78 8.38 17.16
C ALA A 466 -11.05 9.64 17.61
N HIS A 467 -11.75 10.77 17.75
CA HIS A 467 -11.21 11.99 18.33
C HIS A 467 -11.95 12.37 19.61
N THR A 468 -11.23 12.91 20.60
CA THR A 468 -11.82 13.35 21.89
C THR A 468 -12.98 14.31 21.73
N SER A 469 -12.94 15.22 20.74
CA SER A 469 -14.01 16.19 20.47
C SER A 469 -15.28 15.57 19.88
N SER A 470 -15.25 14.30 19.48
CA SER A 470 -16.40 13.57 18.92
C SER A 470 -17.12 12.68 19.93
N GLY A 471 -16.70 12.72 21.21
CA GLY A 471 -17.24 11.82 22.23
C GLY A 471 -16.57 10.44 22.25
N ALA A 472 -15.35 10.31 21.71
CA ALA A 472 -14.54 9.12 21.91
C ALA A 472 -14.31 8.88 23.41
N TYR A 473 -14.45 7.63 23.84
CA TYR A 473 -14.41 7.24 25.27
C TYR A 473 -13.12 6.49 25.63
N GLY A 474 -12.32 6.10 24.63
CA GLY A 474 -11.02 5.49 24.85
C GLY A 474 -11.08 3.99 25.18
N PRO A 475 -9.93 3.32 25.32
CA PRO A 475 -8.55 3.86 25.32
C PRO A 475 -8.05 4.26 23.92
N GLU A 476 -6.77 4.62 23.79
CA GLU A 476 -6.13 4.76 22.48
C GLU A 476 -6.31 3.48 21.65
N CYS A 477 -6.54 3.65 20.35
CA CYS A 477 -6.78 2.54 19.44
C CYS A 477 -6.02 2.70 18.12
N ASP A 478 -5.70 1.56 17.50
CA ASP A 478 -5.07 1.48 16.18
C ASP A 478 -6.07 1.15 15.05
N PHE A 479 -7.24 0.60 15.37
CA PHE A 479 -8.29 0.27 14.39
C PHE A 479 -9.55 1.10 14.61
N MET A 480 -9.93 1.87 13.60
CA MET A 480 -11.22 2.56 13.59
C MET A 480 -12.32 1.62 13.07
N PHE A 481 -13.47 1.65 13.74
CA PHE A 481 -14.67 0.90 13.35
C PHE A 481 -14.48 -0.63 13.16
N PRO A 482 -13.83 -1.34 14.11
CA PRO A 482 -13.60 -2.79 13.98
C PRO A 482 -14.88 -3.64 14.16
N GLY A 483 -16.00 -3.04 14.59
CA GLY A 483 -17.21 -3.77 14.93
C GLY A 483 -16.96 -4.75 16.09
N ASP A 484 -17.09 -6.04 15.81
CA ASP A 484 -16.83 -7.16 16.71
C ASP A 484 -15.58 -7.98 16.36
N THR A 485 -14.81 -7.54 15.36
CA THR A 485 -13.69 -8.31 14.77
C THR A 485 -12.37 -8.17 15.52
N ASP A 486 -12.35 -7.43 16.63
CA ASP A 486 -11.21 -7.36 17.55
C ASP A 486 -11.60 -8.00 18.92
N PRO A 487 -11.72 -9.34 18.99
CA PRO A 487 -12.19 -10.03 20.19
C PRO A 487 -11.16 -10.05 21.33
N CYS A 488 -9.90 -9.72 21.04
CA CYS A 488 -8.83 -9.66 22.03
C CYS A 488 -8.47 -8.24 22.48
N ASP A 489 -9.14 -7.21 21.94
CA ASP A 489 -8.79 -5.81 22.18
C ASP A 489 -7.34 -5.51 21.76
N TRP A 490 -6.84 -6.18 20.71
CA TRP A 490 -5.46 -6.00 20.20
C TRP A 490 -5.23 -4.57 19.74
N GLY A 491 -6.21 -3.97 19.07
CA GLY A 491 -6.16 -2.59 18.62
C GLY A 491 -6.02 -1.57 19.75
N THR A 492 -6.30 -1.96 21.00
CA THR A 492 -6.20 -1.12 22.20
C THR A 492 -5.15 -1.65 23.19
N GLY A 493 -4.23 -2.51 22.73
CA GLY A 493 -3.16 -3.07 23.56
C GLY A 493 -3.66 -4.03 24.64
N GLY A 494 -4.76 -4.73 24.39
CA GLY A 494 -5.41 -5.66 25.33
C GLY A 494 -6.28 -4.97 26.38
N VAL A 495 -6.56 -3.66 26.23
CA VAL A 495 -7.38 -2.90 27.17
C VAL A 495 -8.80 -2.75 26.62
N PRO A 496 -9.83 -3.30 27.30
CA PRO A 496 -11.21 -3.19 26.83
C PRO A 496 -11.66 -1.72 26.70
N PRO A 497 -12.52 -1.40 25.71
CA PRO A 497 -13.05 -0.05 25.56
C PRO A 497 -13.82 0.42 26.80
N ASN A 498 -13.71 1.71 27.14
CA ASN A 498 -14.44 2.32 28.27
C ASN A 498 -15.94 2.49 28.02
N GLY A 499 -16.43 2.06 26.85
CA GLY A 499 -17.79 2.22 26.37
C GLY A 499 -18.26 0.98 25.60
N PRO A 500 -19.25 1.11 24.69
CA PRO A 500 -19.74 -0.03 23.91
C PRO A 500 -18.62 -0.68 23.08
N ARG A 501 -18.44 -2.00 23.22
CA ARG A 501 -17.44 -2.73 22.44
C ARG A 501 -17.76 -2.80 20.95
N TYR A 502 -19.05 -2.88 20.59
CA TYR A 502 -19.45 -2.89 19.19
C TYR A 502 -19.40 -1.48 18.62
N TRP A 503 -18.35 -1.17 17.86
CA TRP A 503 -18.12 0.14 17.25
C TRP A 503 -17.97 0.04 15.74
N THR A 504 -19.01 0.45 15.03
CA THR A 504 -19.00 0.68 13.58
C THR A 504 -19.24 2.16 13.29
N GLU A 505 -18.89 2.62 12.10
CA GLU A 505 -19.13 4.02 11.73
C GLU A 505 -20.62 4.42 11.85
N GLN A 506 -21.51 3.51 11.43
CA GLN A 506 -22.96 3.68 11.56
C GLN A 506 -23.40 3.83 13.03
N THR A 507 -22.92 2.95 13.92
CA THR A 507 -23.29 3.01 15.35
C THR A 507 -22.69 4.21 16.08
N ALA A 508 -21.58 4.76 15.58
CA ALA A 508 -21.03 6.01 16.05
C ALA A 508 -21.91 7.23 15.71
N GLY A 509 -22.88 7.08 14.81
CA GLY A 509 -23.76 8.16 14.38
C GLY A 509 -23.08 9.16 13.43
N ASN A 510 -21.97 8.77 12.81
CA ASN A 510 -21.32 9.58 11.78
C ASN A 510 -22.24 9.65 10.56
N LEU A 511 -22.24 10.79 9.86
CA LEU A 511 -22.96 10.91 8.59
C LEU A 511 -22.12 10.32 7.45
N PRO A 512 -22.72 9.58 6.50
CA PRO A 512 -22.03 9.14 5.29
C PRO A 512 -21.42 10.34 4.55
N ASN A 513 -20.28 10.14 3.90
CA ASN A 513 -19.57 11.22 3.22
C ASN A 513 -18.57 10.67 2.21
N ASP A 514 -17.88 11.57 1.51
CA ASP A 514 -16.71 11.28 0.67
C ASP A 514 -15.53 10.84 1.57
N ARG A 515 -15.38 9.53 1.72
CA ARG A 515 -14.43 8.88 2.63
C ARG A 515 -13.15 8.48 1.91
N ARG A 516 -12.01 8.56 2.60
CA ARG A 516 -10.73 7.96 2.21
C ARG A 516 -10.19 7.15 3.36
N PHE A 517 -9.43 6.10 3.10
CA PHE A 517 -8.82 5.33 4.17
C PHE A 517 -7.41 4.87 3.86
N MET A 518 -6.72 4.51 4.94
CA MET A 518 -5.42 3.88 4.94
C MET A 518 -5.49 2.66 5.84
N GLN A 519 -4.89 1.61 5.34
CA GLN A 519 -4.67 0.38 6.05
C GLN A 519 -3.15 0.24 6.17
N SER A 520 -2.61 0.62 7.31
CA SER A 520 -1.16 0.74 7.46
C SER A 520 -0.56 -0.51 8.11
N ALA A 521 0.59 -0.93 7.60
CA ALA A 521 1.46 -1.93 8.20
C ALA A 521 2.71 -1.25 8.77
N GLY A 522 3.29 -1.85 9.83
CA GLY A 522 4.48 -1.35 10.53
C GLY A 522 4.27 -1.10 12.03
N PRO A 523 5.32 -0.61 12.73
CA PRO A 523 6.60 -0.17 12.17
C PRO A 523 7.53 -1.32 11.76
N PHE A 524 8.36 -1.10 10.75
CA PHE A 524 9.49 -1.97 10.39
C PHE A 524 10.75 -1.15 10.04
N THR A 525 11.91 -1.80 9.97
CA THR A 525 13.18 -1.18 9.62
C THR A 525 13.54 -1.46 8.16
N LEU A 526 13.74 -0.41 7.37
CA LEU A 526 14.14 -0.52 5.97
C LEU A 526 15.58 -0.02 5.79
N ARG A 527 16.55 -0.95 5.84
CA ARG A 527 17.99 -0.64 5.72
C ARG A 527 18.42 -0.35 4.26
N PRO A 528 19.62 0.22 4.01
CA PRO A 528 20.17 0.37 2.66
C PRO A 528 20.25 -0.96 1.91
N GLY A 529 19.70 -1.03 0.71
CA GLY A 529 19.60 -2.26 -0.10
C GLY A 529 18.51 -3.22 0.34
N ALA A 530 17.74 -2.90 1.38
CA ALA A 530 16.63 -3.72 1.85
C ALA A 530 15.56 -3.75 0.78
N LEU A 531 14.96 -4.91 0.59
CA LEU A 531 13.67 -4.98 -0.07
C LEU A 531 12.58 -5.49 0.88
N ASN A 532 11.35 -5.14 0.56
CA ASN A 532 10.15 -5.71 1.16
C ASN A 532 9.15 -6.02 0.04
N TYR A 533 8.40 -7.10 0.19
CA TYR A 533 7.30 -7.42 -0.72
C TYR A 533 5.98 -7.21 0.00
N VAL A 534 5.05 -6.52 -0.64
CA VAL A 534 3.69 -6.38 -0.17
C VAL A 534 2.72 -6.81 -1.25
N THR A 535 1.71 -7.59 -0.89
CA THR A 535 0.63 -8.02 -1.78
C THR A 535 -0.70 -7.66 -1.13
N VAL A 536 -1.55 -6.97 -1.87
CA VAL A 536 -2.92 -6.64 -1.48
C VAL A 536 -3.92 -7.12 -2.52
N GLY A 537 -5.11 -7.51 -2.07
CA GLY A 537 -6.24 -7.83 -2.93
C GLY A 537 -7.40 -6.88 -2.70
N ILE A 538 -8.20 -6.70 -3.75
CA ILE A 538 -9.35 -5.80 -3.76
C ILE A 538 -10.62 -6.65 -3.94
N PRO A 539 -11.14 -7.26 -2.86
CA PRO A 539 -12.37 -8.04 -2.91
C PRO A 539 -13.58 -7.14 -3.14
N TRP A 540 -14.57 -7.66 -3.86
CA TRP A 540 -15.85 -6.99 -4.10
C TRP A 540 -17.00 -7.96 -3.96
N ALA A 541 -18.08 -7.52 -3.31
CA ALA A 541 -19.27 -8.33 -3.14
C ALA A 541 -20.55 -7.49 -3.16
N ARG A 542 -21.62 -8.04 -3.72
CA ARG A 542 -22.95 -7.45 -3.68
C ARG A 542 -23.97 -8.48 -3.23
N ALA A 543 -24.52 -8.29 -2.04
CA ALA A 543 -25.62 -9.13 -1.57
C ALA A 543 -26.87 -8.91 -2.42
N THR A 544 -27.73 -9.93 -2.53
CA THR A 544 -28.98 -9.84 -3.30
C THR A 544 -30.13 -9.21 -2.53
N SER A 545 -30.01 -9.12 -1.20
CA SER A 545 -30.97 -8.51 -0.28
C SER A 545 -30.30 -8.24 1.07
N GLY A 546 -31.00 -7.56 1.98
CA GLY A 546 -30.51 -7.29 3.34
C GLY A 546 -29.87 -5.91 3.54
N GLY A 547 -29.86 -5.07 2.49
CA GLY A 547 -29.31 -3.71 2.54
C GLY A 547 -27.78 -3.67 2.43
N PRO A 548 -27.16 -2.50 2.65
CA PRO A 548 -25.73 -2.30 2.38
C PRO A 548 -24.82 -3.18 3.24
N PHE A 549 -25.13 -3.34 4.52
CA PHE A 549 -24.29 -4.12 5.43
C PHE A 549 -24.29 -5.63 5.11
N ALA A 550 -25.36 -6.15 4.49
CA ALA A 550 -25.36 -7.53 4.01
C ALA A 550 -24.31 -7.75 2.91
N SER A 551 -23.96 -6.72 2.13
CA SER A 551 -22.85 -6.81 1.17
C SER A 551 -21.49 -6.88 1.88
N VAL A 552 -21.33 -6.26 3.07
CA VAL A 552 -20.13 -6.41 3.91
C VAL A 552 -20.02 -7.83 4.47
N GLU A 553 -21.13 -8.42 4.93
CA GLU A 553 -21.15 -9.81 5.39
C GLU A 553 -20.78 -10.81 4.27
N LEU A 554 -21.20 -10.52 3.04
CA LEU A 554 -20.79 -11.30 1.87
C LEU A 554 -19.33 -11.05 1.51
N LEU A 555 -18.86 -9.80 1.57
CA LEU A 555 -17.48 -9.41 1.31
C LEU A 555 -16.52 -10.20 2.19
N ARG A 556 -16.78 -10.29 3.50
CA ARG A 556 -15.96 -11.07 4.45
C ARG A 556 -15.82 -12.55 4.05
N LYS A 557 -16.84 -13.15 3.45
CA LYS A 557 -16.78 -14.55 2.98
C LYS A 557 -16.05 -14.70 1.65
N VAL A 558 -16.10 -13.65 0.83
CA VAL A 558 -15.44 -13.59 -0.47
C VAL A 558 -13.95 -13.36 -0.29
N ASP A 559 -13.56 -12.55 0.69
CA ASP A 559 -12.19 -12.29 1.12
C ASP A 559 -11.45 -13.55 1.61
N ASP A 560 -12.15 -14.48 2.26
CA ASP A 560 -11.58 -15.75 2.74
C ASP A 560 -11.16 -16.73 1.59
N LYS A 561 -11.27 -16.34 0.31
CA LYS A 561 -10.95 -17.17 -0.87
C LYS A 561 -9.60 -16.80 -1.48
#